data_AF-A0A4C2ZCU6-F1
#
_entry.id   AF-A0A4C2ZCU6-F1
#
_cell.length_a   1.000
_cell.length_b   1.000
_cell.length_c   1.000
_cell.angle_alpha   90.00
_cell.angle_beta   90.00
_cell.angle_gamma   90.00
#
_symmetry.space_group_name_H-M   'P 1'
#
loop_
_entity.id
_entity.type
_entity.pdbx_description
1 polymer ?
#
loop_
_entity_poly.entity_id
_entity_poly.type
_entity_poly.pdbx_seq_one_letter_code
_entity_poly.pdbx_strand_id
1 'polypeptide(L)' 'MPEFDGPTPVTPDGWISCSERMPAQDDWILIYSKHGEYMAGQVQGEYVELSDGTLSWLGNALYWMPLPEPPQEVNRG' A
#
# COMPACT_ATOMS: atom_id res chain seq x y z
N MET A 1 -6.22 15.30 31.80
CA MET A 1 -5.49 15.27 30.53
C MET A 1 -6.54 15.28 29.44
N PRO A 2 -6.60 16.26 28.52
CA PRO A 2 -7.60 16.21 27.46
C PRO A 2 -7.17 15.16 26.43
N GLU A 3 -8.06 14.20 26.22
CA GLU A 3 -7.97 13.17 25.17
C GLU A 3 -8.23 13.87 23.82
N PHE A 4 -7.24 13.83 22.93
CA PHE A 4 -7.28 14.50 21.64
C PHE A 4 -8.08 13.64 20.65
N ASP A 5 -9.36 13.97 20.51
CA ASP A 5 -10.22 13.52 19.41
C ASP A 5 -9.87 14.38 18.17
N GLY A 6 -9.04 13.82 17.29
CA GLY A 6 -8.68 14.41 16.01
C GLY A 6 -8.39 13.27 15.04
N PRO A 7 -8.70 13.40 13.74
CA PRO A 7 -8.48 12.33 12.76
C PRO A 7 -7.04 11.88 12.90
N THR A 8 -6.84 10.58 13.18
CA THR A 8 -5.50 9.99 13.30
C THR A 8 -4.69 10.52 12.12
N PRO A 9 -3.60 11.29 12.36
CA PRO A 9 -2.76 11.72 11.26
C PRO A 9 -2.44 10.46 10.47
N VAL A 10 -2.57 10.50 9.15
CA VAL A 10 -2.06 9.44 8.27
C VAL A 10 -0.58 9.34 8.60
N THR A 11 -0.25 8.49 9.57
CA THR A 11 1.07 8.39 10.13
C THR A 11 1.94 7.80 9.03
N PRO A 12 3.22 8.18 8.95
CA PRO A 12 4.19 7.46 8.12
C PRO A 12 4.28 5.94 8.45
N ASP A 13 3.64 5.48 9.54
CA ASP A 13 3.39 4.06 9.90
C ASP A 13 2.47 3.28 8.96
N GLY A 14 1.96 3.85 7.86
CA GLY A 14 1.16 3.10 6.87
C GLY A 14 1.92 1.97 6.16
N TRP A 15 3.25 1.98 6.25
CA TRP A 15 4.16 0.99 5.67
C TRP A 15 4.30 -0.24 6.56
N ILE A 16 3.67 -1.32 6.15
CA ILE A 16 3.71 -2.63 6.77
C ILE A 16 4.85 -3.44 6.15
N SER A 17 5.71 -4.06 6.96
CA SER A 17 6.72 -4.95 6.38
C SER A 17 6.07 -6.22 5.83
N CYS A 18 6.50 -6.66 4.64
CA CYS A 18 6.00 -7.92 4.06
C CYS A 18 6.28 -9.14 4.98
N SER A 19 7.29 -9.05 5.86
CA SER A 19 7.59 -10.09 6.86
C SER A 19 6.66 -10.04 8.08
N GLU A 20 6.12 -8.88 8.41
CA GLU A 20 5.25 -8.69 9.59
C GLU A 20 3.82 -9.10 9.28
N ARG A 21 3.34 -8.73 8.09
CA ARG A 21 2.01 -9.10 7.60
C ARG A 21 2.03 -9.12 6.08
N MET A 22 1.51 -10.19 5.50
CA MET A 22 1.30 -10.26 4.06
C MET A 22 0.07 -9.41 3.68
N PRO A 23 0.11 -8.73 2.52
CA PRO A 23 -1.02 -7.95 2.06
C PRO A 23 -2.21 -8.85 1.69
N ALA A 24 -3.41 -8.28 1.74
CA ALA A 24 -4.63 -9.00 1.39
C ALA A 24 -4.66 -9.28 -0.11
N GLN A 25 -5.19 -10.45 -0.49
CA GLN A 25 -5.39 -10.80 -1.89
C GLN A 25 -6.43 -9.86 -2.52
N ASP A 26 -6.26 -9.58 -3.82
CA ASP A 26 -7.11 -8.71 -4.64
C ASP A 26 -7.10 -7.23 -4.23
N ASP A 27 -6.23 -6.84 -3.31
CA ASP A 27 -6.07 -5.47 -2.83
C ASP A 27 -4.98 -4.72 -3.60
N TRP A 28 -5.18 -3.42 -3.82
CA TRP A 28 -4.20 -2.56 -4.46
C TRP A 28 -3.25 -2.02 -3.40
N ILE A 29 -1.96 -2.26 -3.58
CA ILE A 29 -0.94 -1.86 -2.62
C ILE A 29 0.19 -1.07 -3.29
N LEU A 30 0.78 -0.16 -2.53
CA LEU A 30 2.09 0.41 -2.82
C LEU A 30 3.16 -0.49 -2.19
N ILE A 31 4.26 -0.71 -2.88
CA ILE A 31 5.40 -1.52 -2.47
C ILE A 31 6.66 -0.68 -2.52
N TYR A 32 7.48 -0.85 -1.50
CA TYR A 32 8.83 -0.32 -1.44
C TYR A 32 9.85 -1.46 -1.57
N SER A 33 10.60 -1.44 -2.67
CA SER A 33 11.61 -2.46 -2.95
C SER A 33 12.90 -2.20 -2.15
N LYS A 34 13.71 -3.25 -1.97
CA LYS A 34 15.08 -3.12 -1.41
C LYS A 34 16.00 -2.22 -2.24
N HIS A 35 15.64 -1.93 -3.48
CA HIS A 35 16.39 -1.06 -4.38
C HIS A 35 16.04 0.42 -4.19
N GLY A 36 15.08 0.73 -3.31
CA GLY A 36 14.60 2.09 -3.08
C GLY A 36 13.57 2.56 -4.10
N GLU A 37 12.91 1.62 -4.79
CA GLU A 37 11.91 1.90 -5.81
C GLU A 37 10.50 1.71 -5.24
N TYR A 38 9.59 2.61 -5.62
CA TYR A 38 8.18 2.57 -5.26
C TYR A 38 7.36 2.03 -6.43
N MET A 39 6.56 1.01 -6.18
CA MET A 39 5.82 0.28 -7.20
C MET A 39 4.38 0.09 -6.71
N ALA A 40 3.39 0.26 -7.58
CA ALA A 40 1.99 0.04 -7.22
C ALA A 40 1.43 -1.13 -8.03
N GLY A 41 0.62 -1.97 -7.38
CA GLY A 41 0.04 -3.12 -8.04
C GLY A 41 -1.00 -3.83 -7.19
N GLN A 42 -1.69 -4.78 -7.80
CA GLN A 42 -2.70 -5.61 -7.15
C GLN A 42 -2.09 -6.91 -6.65
N VAL A 43 -2.43 -7.32 -5.44
CA VAL A 43 -1.93 -8.56 -4.85
C VAL A 43 -2.65 -9.77 -5.43
N GLN A 44 -1.87 -10.71 -5.95
CA GLN A 44 -2.34 -12.02 -6.42
C GLN A 44 -1.60 -13.12 -5.64
N GLY A 45 -2.11 -13.41 -4.44
CA GLY A 45 -1.53 -14.40 -3.53
C GLY A 45 -0.16 -13.95 -3.01
N GLU A 46 0.90 -14.63 -3.46
CA GLU A 46 2.29 -14.33 -3.07
C GLU A 46 3.00 -13.36 -4.04
N TYR A 47 2.29 -12.93 -5.09
CA TYR A 47 2.80 -12.01 -6.10
C TYR A 47 1.99 -10.72 -6.11
N VAL A 48 2.58 -9.67 -6.67
CA VAL A 48 1.89 -8.42 -6.99
C VAL A 48 1.95 -8.22 -8.49
N GLU A 49 0.80 -7.99 -9.12
CA GLU A 49 0.73 -7.54 -10.50
C GLU A 49 0.81 -6.02 -10.52
N LEU A 50 1.95 -5.50 -10.99
CA LEU A 50 2.15 -4.06 -11.10
C LEU A 50 1.21 -3.46 -12.13
N SER A 51 0.99 -2.14 -12.05
CA SER A 51 0.20 -1.40 -13.04
C SER A 51 0.69 -1.54 -14.48
N ASP A 52 1.95 -1.91 -14.69
CA ASP A 52 2.56 -2.17 -16.01
C ASP A 52 2.32 -3.62 -16.52
N GLY A 53 1.59 -4.44 -15.77
CA GLY A 53 1.37 -5.86 -16.07
C GLY A 53 2.54 -6.78 -15.70
N THR A 54 3.59 -6.24 -15.07
CA THR A 54 4.71 -7.03 -14.58
C THR A 54 4.34 -7.71 -13.26
N LEU A 55 4.46 -9.03 -13.20
CA LEU A 55 4.30 -9.79 -11.95
C LEU A 55 5.60 -9.75 -11.15
N SER A 56 5.55 -9.12 -9.98
CA SER A 56 6.65 -9.05 -9.03
C SER A 56 6.38 -9.94 -7.82
N TRP A 57 7.41 -10.59 -7.30
CA TRP A 57 7.27 -11.41 -6.10
C TRP A 57 7.28 -10.52 -4.84
N LEU A 58 6.28 -10.69 -3.97
CA LEU A 58 6.17 -9.91 -2.73
C LEU A 58 7.37 -10.12 -1.79
N GLY A 59 8.08 -11.25 -1.87
CA GLY A 59 9.29 -11.48 -1.08
C GLY A 59 10.43 -10.50 -1.34
N ASN A 60 10.43 -9.77 -2.46
CA ASN A 60 11.40 -8.69 -2.74
C ASN A 60 10.94 -7.31 -2.22
N ALA A 61 9.69 -7.19 -1.76
CA ALA A 61 9.17 -5.98 -1.12
C ALA A 61 9.68 -5.91 0.33
N LEU A 62 10.26 -4.78 0.72
CA LEU A 62 10.61 -4.52 2.11
C LEU A 62 9.37 -4.09 2.90
N TYR A 63 8.62 -3.15 2.34
CA TYR A 63 7.43 -2.58 2.95
C TYR A 63 6.32 -2.47 1.91
N TRP A 64 5.08 -2.51 2.36
CA TRP A 64 3.90 -2.28 1.55
C TRP A 64 2.88 -1.45 2.31
N MET A 65 1.96 -0.81 1.60
CA MET A 65 0.81 -0.14 2.20
C MET A 65 -0.40 -0.26 1.28
N PRO A 66 -1.63 -0.33 1.81
CA PRO A 66 -2.82 -0.28 0.96
C PRO A 66 -2.87 1.06 0.23
N LEU A 67 -3.18 1.02 -1.06
CA LEU A 67 -3.35 2.23 -1.85
C LEU A 67 -4.63 2.93 -1.40
N PRO A 68 -4.60 4.23 -1.07
CA PRO A 68 -5.83 4.94 -0.74
C PRO A 68 -6.77 4.90 -1.94
N GLU A 69 -8.07 4.78 -1.67
CA GLU A 69 -9.08 4.91 -2.72
C GLU A 69 -8.83 6.20 -3.50
N PRO A 70 -8.92 6.17 -4.84
CA PRO A 70 -8.72 7.37 -5.64
C PRO A 70 -9.64 8.45 -5.08
N PRO A 71 -9.13 9.69 -4.89
CA PRO A 71 -9.97 10.76 -4.37
C PRO A 71 -11.17 10.86 -5.30
N GLN A 72 -12.36 10.55 -4.79
CA GLN A 72 -13.58 10.71 -5.56
C GLN A 72 -13.57 12.15 -6.03
N GLU A 73 -13.48 12.37 -7.34
CA GLU A 73 -13.64 13.70 -7.92
C GLU A 73 -14.96 14.22 -7.39
N VAL A 74 -14.86 15.07 -6.38
CA VAL A 74 -15.97 15.90 -5.91
C VAL A 74 -16.33 16.73 -7.13
N ASN A 75 -17.27 16.21 -7.92
CA ASN A 75 -17.94 16.90 -9.01
C ASN A 75 -18.61 18.13 -8.38
N ARG A 76 -17.85 19.21 -8.22
CA ARG A 76 -18.37 20.54 -8.02
C ARG A 76 -18.93 20.94 -9.38
N GLY A 77 -20.23 20.70 -9.54
CA GLY A 77 -21.02 21.26 -10.62
C GLY A 77 -21.09 22.77 -10.60
#